data_AF-A0A538D463-F1
#
_entry.id   AF-A0A538D463-F1
#
_cell.length_a   1.000
_cell.length_b   1.000
_cell.length_c   1.000
_cell.angle_alpha   90.00
_cell.angle_beta   90.00
_cell.angle_gamma   90.00
#
_symmetry.space_group_name_H-M   'P 1'
#
loop_
_entity.id
_entity.type
_entity.pdbx_description
1 polymer ?
#
loop_
_entity_poly.entity_id
_entity_poly.type
_entity_poly.pdbx_seq_one_letter_code
_entity_poly.pdbx_strand_id
1 'polypeptide(L)'
;MSSALALDLRSTAGYIVADSRGRVVGRVECPMYGTAPDVPDALSVRAGFLSRRRRLVPADAIEQIDGASGVIGLRVERESIRSFL
;
A
#
# COMPACT_ATOMS: atom_id res chain seq x y z
N MET A 1 -12.19 -0.70 23.83
CA MET A 1 -11.60 0.14 22.76
C MET A 1 -10.75 -0.77 21.88
N SER A 2 -11.34 -1.41 20.87
CA SER A 2 -10.55 -2.23 19.92
C SER A 2 -9.92 -1.32 18.88
N SER A 3 -8.75 -0.78 19.18
CA SER A 3 -7.89 -0.20 18.15
C SER A 3 -7.20 -1.39 17.47
N ALA A 4 -7.86 -1.95 16.45
CA ALA A 4 -7.17 -2.74 15.45
C ALA A 4 -6.05 -1.84 14.93
N LEU A 5 -4.80 -2.20 15.26
CA LEU A 5 -3.55 -1.61 14.81
C LEU A 5 -3.77 -0.50 13.79
N ALA A 6 -3.69 0.76 14.22
CA ALA A 6 -3.56 1.87 13.29
C ALA A 6 -2.30 1.57 12.48
N LEU A 7 -2.47 0.96 11.30
CA LEU A 7 -1.40 0.58 10.41
C LEU A 7 -0.59 1.85 10.17
N ASP A 8 0.65 1.89 10.63
CA ASP A 8 1.48 3.08 10.49
C ASP A 8 1.96 3.20 9.04
N LEU A 9 1.08 3.69 8.18
CA LEU A 9 1.35 3.88 6.75
C LEU A 9 2.48 4.89 6.52
N ARG A 10 2.74 5.80 7.46
CA ARG A 10 3.73 6.88 7.30
C ARG A 10 5.16 6.34 7.27
N SER A 11 5.41 5.23 7.95
CA SER A 11 6.72 4.60 8.07
C SER A 11 6.97 3.48 7.03
N THR A 12 6.13 3.38 6.00
CA THR A 12 6.18 2.29 5.01
C THR A 12 6.86 2.65 3.69
N ALA A 13 7.41 3.86 3.57
CA ALA A 13 8.11 4.26 2.36
C ALA A 13 9.22 3.27 2.02
N GLY A 14 9.23 2.79 0.78
CA GLY A 14 10.17 1.78 0.31
C GLY A 14 9.78 0.33 0.59
N TYR A 15 8.66 0.05 1.24
CA TYR A 15 8.17 -1.34 1.41
C TYR A 15 7.69 -1.92 0.07
N ILE A 16 7.75 -3.24 -0.06
CA ILE A 16 7.19 -3.97 -1.20
C ILE A 16 5.72 -4.27 -0.94
N VAL A 17 4.87 -4.03 -1.92
CA VAL A 17 3.45 -4.40 -1.85
C VAL A 17 3.22 -5.67 -2.66
N ALA A 18 2.65 -6.69 -2.02
CA ALA A 18 2.26 -7.95 -2.62
C ALA A 18 0.73 -8.13 -2.54
N ASP A 19 0.14 -8.65 -3.61
CA ASP A 19 -1.29 -8.94 -3.65
C ASP A 19 -1.66 -10.22 -2.87
N SER A 20 -2.95 -10.55 -2.81
CA SER A 20 -3.45 -11.74 -2.10
C SER A 20 -2.93 -13.08 -2.65
N ARG A 21 -2.28 -13.07 -3.82
CA ARG A 21 -1.62 -14.25 -4.42
C ARG A 21 -0.10 -14.21 -4.24
N GLY A 22 0.42 -13.27 -3.46
CA GLY A 22 1.86 -13.08 -3.26
C GLY A 22 2.58 -12.45 -4.46
N ARG A 23 1.84 -11.94 -5.47
CA ARG A 23 2.46 -11.28 -6.64
C ARG A 23 2.81 -9.85 -6.29
N VAL A 24 4.01 -9.43 -6.68
CA VAL A 24 4.48 -8.05 -6.46
C VAL A 24 3.64 -7.06 -7.27
N VAL A 25 3.03 -6.12 -6.55
CA VAL A 25 2.32 -4.96 -7.11
C VAL A 25 3.32 -3.85 -7.43
N GLY A 26 4.26 -3.60 -6.51
CA GLY A 26 5.26 -2.54 -6.65
C GLY A 26 5.87 -2.14 -5.32
N ARG A 27 6.47 -0.94 -5.28
CA ARG A 27 7.13 -0.39 -4.10
C ARG A 27 6.41 0.88 -3.62
N VAL A 28 6.20 1.02 -2.31
CA VAL A 28 5.60 2.21 -1.71
C VAL A 28 6.52 3.41 -1.94
N GLU A 29 5.97 4.48 -2.51
CA GLU A 29 6.65 5.77 -2.61
C GLU A 29 6.30 6.68 -1.43
N CYS A 30 5.01 6.85 -1.14
CA CYS A 30 4.53 7.73 -0.06
C CYS A 30 3.10 7.38 0.41
N PRO A 31 2.72 7.77 1.64
CA PRO A 31 1.33 7.77 2.08
C PRO A 31 0.51 8.86 1.35
N MET A 32 -0.77 8.59 1.14
CA MET A 32 -1.75 9.47 0.52
C MET A 32 -2.86 9.82 1.51
N TYR A 33 -3.37 11.03 1.40
CA TYR A 33 -4.30 11.66 2.34
C TYR A 33 -5.55 12.14 1.57
N GLY A 34 -6.35 11.21 1.06
CA GLY A 34 -7.50 11.50 0.20
C GLY A 34 -8.72 12.01 0.97
N THR A 35 -8.93 11.50 2.19
CA THR A 35 -10.14 11.74 2.98
C THR A 35 -9.93 12.74 4.12
N ALA A 36 -8.73 12.77 4.73
CA ALA A 36 -8.40 13.67 5.83
C ALA A 36 -6.94 14.13 5.75
N PRO A 37 -6.62 15.39 6.13
CA PRO A 37 -5.30 15.97 5.92
C PRO A 37 -4.20 15.27 6.73
N ASP A 38 -4.53 14.75 7.91
CA ASP A 38 -3.55 14.15 8.82
C ASP A 38 -3.64 12.63 8.89
N VAL A 39 -4.66 12.00 8.31
CA VAL A 39 -4.84 10.54 8.40
C VAL A 39 -4.61 9.92 7.03
N PRO A 40 -3.51 9.16 6.83
CA PRO A 40 -3.29 8.52 5.55
C PRO A 40 -4.31 7.40 5.36
N ASP A 41 -4.99 7.40 4.21
CA ASP A 41 -6.04 6.46 3.85
C ASP A 41 -5.66 5.58 2.65
N ALA A 42 -4.51 5.86 2.03
CA ALA A 42 -3.97 5.06 0.95
C ALA A 42 -2.44 5.18 0.84
N LEU A 43 -1.85 4.33 0.00
CA LEU A 43 -0.43 4.33 -0.37
C LEU A 43 -0.29 4.55 -1.88
N SER A 44 0.64 5.42 -2.26
CA SER A 44 1.12 5.51 -3.64
C SER A 44 2.19 4.46 -3.87
N VAL A 45 1.97 3.56 -4.84
CA VAL A 45 2.83 2.43 -5.15
C VAL A 45 3.34 2.54 -6.59
N ARG A 46 4.65 2.61 -6.78
CA ARG A 46 5.26 2.56 -8.11
C ARG A 46 5.36 1.12 -8.61
N ALA A 47 4.78 0.86 -9.77
CA ALA A 47 4.82 -0.47 -10.37
C ALA A 47 6.17 -0.74 -11.04
N GLY A 48 6.98 -1.66 -10.51
CA GLY A 48 8.26 -2.03 -11.12
C GLY A 48 9.32 -0.90 -11.17
N PHE A 49 10.52 -1.22 -11.68
CA PHE A 49 11.66 -0.28 -11.70
C PHE A 49 11.65 0.68 -12.91
N LEU A 50 11.07 0.25 -14.03
CA LEU A 50 11.08 0.99 -15.30
C LEU A 50 9.73 1.65 -15.64
N SER A 51 8.66 1.37 -14.89
CA SER A 51 7.35 1.97 -15.18
C SER A 51 7.19 3.29 -14.45
N ARG A 52 6.63 4.28 -15.17
CA ARG A 52 6.14 5.52 -14.58
C ARG A 52 4.76 5.39 -13.94
N ARG A 53 4.08 4.25 -14.14
CA ARG A 53 2.72 4.03 -13.65
C ARG A 53 2.68 3.86 -12.15
N ARG A 54 1.79 4.61 -11.51
CA ARG A 54 1.51 4.51 -10.07
C ARG A 54 0.18 3.81 -9.86
N ARG A 55 0.06 3.17 -8.70
CA ARG A 55 -1.17 2.54 -8.24
C ARG A 55 -1.47 3.09 -6.87
N LEU A 56 -2.75 3.34 -6.60
CA LEU A 56 -3.19 3.77 -5.28
C LEU A 56 -3.77 2.57 -4.57
N VAL A 57 -3.14 2.20 -3.45
CA VAL A 57 -3.55 1.08 -2.61
C VAL A 57 -4.28 1.66 -1.40
N PRO A 58 -5.60 1.48 -1.29
CA PRO A 58 -6.33 2.01 -0.14
C PRO A 58 -6.04 1.17 1.11
N ALA A 59 -6.11 1.81 2.28
CA ALA A 59 -5.76 1.20 3.57
C ALA A 59 -6.67 0.00 3.91
N ASP A 60 -7.92 0.03 3.47
CA ASP A 60 -8.88 -1.06 3.61
C ASP A 60 -8.53 -2.31 2.78
N ALA A 61 -7.69 -2.18 1.75
CA ALA A 61 -7.16 -3.31 0.98
C ALA A 61 -5.95 -3.97 1.64
N ILE A 62 -5.33 -3.34 2.65
CA ILE A 62 -4.17 -3.88 3.36
C ILE A 62 -4.65 -4.94 4.35
N GLU A 63 -4.06 -6.12 4.26
CA GLU A 63 -4.29 -7.22 5.20
C GLU A 63 -3.25 -7.20 6.32
N GLN A 64 -1.98 -7.01 5.95
CA GLN A 64 -0.86 -7.06 6.88
C GLN A 64 0.27 -6.12 6.46
N ILE A 65 1.02 -5.63 7.45
CA ILE A 65 2.32 -4.97 7.27
C ILE A 65 3.34 -5.74 8.07
N ASP A 66 4.29 -6.36 7.39
CA ASP A 66 5.47 -6.98 7.99
C ASP A 66 6.61 -5.98 8.00
N GLY A 67 6.81 -5.34 9.16
CA GLY A 67 7.89 -4.37 9.38
C GLY A 67 9.29 -4.98 9.41
N ALA A 68 9.43 -6.30 9.62
CA ALA A 68 10.74 -6.95 9.67
C ALA A 68 11.28 -7.20 8.24
N SER A 69 10.42 -7.63 7.33
CA SER A 69 10.79 -7.85 5.92
C SER A 69 10.56 -6.64 5.01
N GLY A 70 9.81 -5.64 5.47
CA GLY A 70 9.43 -4.48 4.66
C GLY A 70 8.40 -4.82 3.59
N VAL A 71 7.45 -5.70 3.91
CA VAL A 71 6.41 -6.18 2.97
C VAL A 71 5.02 -5.82 3.47
N ILE A 72 4.19 -5.31 2.58
CA ILE A 72 2.75 -5.07 2.79
C ILE A 72 1.97 -6.10 1.97
N GLY A 73 1.17 -6.90 2.65
CA GLY A 73 0.26 -7.87 2.03
C GLY A 73 -1.13 -7.28 1.85
N LEU A 74 -1.71 -7.46 0.67
CA LEU A 74 -3.07 -7.04 0.37
C LEU A 74 -4.04 -8.22 0.40
N ARG A 75 -5.28 -7.96 0.81
CA ARG A 75 -6.37 -8.94 0.75
C ARG A 75 -6.98 -9.09 -0.66
N VAL A 76 -6.63 -8.20 -1.58
CA VAL A 76 -7.16 -8.15 -2.96
C VAL A 76 -6.08 -8.46 -3.98
N GLU A 77 -6.52 -8.85 -5.18
CA GLU A 77 -5.63 -9.06 -6.33
C GLU A 77 -5.17 -7.73 -6.93
N ARG A 78 -3.97 -7.73 -7.54
CA ARG A 78 -3.37 -6.52 -8.11
C ARG A 78 -4.18 -5.89 -9.24
N GLU A 79 -5.06 -6.63 -9.89
CA GLU A 79 -5.94 -6.18 -10.98
C GLU A 79 -7.11 -5.34 -10.46
N SER A 80 -7.50 -5.54 -9.19
CA SER A 80 -8.54 -4.74 -8.52
C SER A 80 -8.02 -3.38 -8.04
N ILE A 81 -6.71 -3.18 -8.02
CA ILE A 81 -6.06 -1.93 -7.58
C ILE A 81 -6.12 -0.90 -8.70
N ARG A 82 -6.73 0.25 -8.42
CA ARG A 82 -6.83 1.35 -9.38
C ARG A 82 -5.44 1.88 -9.75
N SER A 83 -5.15 1.92 -11.05
CA SER A 83 -3.99 2.65 -11.57
C SER A 83 -4.26 4.14 -11.60
N PHE A 84 -3.30 4.93 -11.14
CA PHE A 84 -3.30 6.39 -11.30
C PHE A 84 -2.25 6.74 -12.35
N LEU A 85 -2.75 7.23 -13.50
CA LEU A 85 -2.03 7.81 -14.65
C LEU A 85 -1.02 6.88 -15.37
#